data_AF-A0A2H9M4G7-F1
#
_entry.id   AF-A0A2H9M4G7-F1
#
_cell.length_a   1.000
_cell.length_b   1.000
_cell.length_c   1.000
_cell.angle_alpha   90.00
_cell.angle_beta   90.00
_cell.angle_gamma   90.00
#
_symmetry.space_group_name_H-M   'P 1'
#
loop_
_entity.id
_entity.type
_entity.pdbx_description
1 polymer ?
#
loop_
_entity_poly.entity_id
_entity_poly.type
_entity_poly.pdbx_seq_one_letter_code
_entity_poly.pdbx_strand_id
1 'polypeptide(L)' 'MEISANTGEKEGRLRGKYPTIRTMDAIQISAAPNTKANIFLTNDNRHKQINEIKVIVLREYLKNE' A
#
# COMPACT_ATOMS: atom_id res chain seq x y z
N MET A 1 8.31 11.32 5.36
CA MET A 1 7.50 11.07 4.15
C MET A 1 6.84 12.40 3.81
N GLU A 2 7.16 12.96 2.66
CA GLU A 2 6.51 14.18 2.19
C GLU A 2 5.18 13.80 1.54
N ILE A 3 4.09 14.45 1.95
CA ILE A 3 2.75 14.21 1.40
C ILE A 3 2.41 15.36 0.48
N SER A 4 2.30 15.07 -0.81
CA SER A 4 1.84 16.03 -1.83
C SER A 4 0.31 15.99 -1.96
N ALA A 5 -0.29 17.04 -2.54
CA ALA A 5 -1.72 17.03 -2.88
C ALA A 5 -2.11 15.84 -3.78
N ASN A 6 -1.23 15.46 -4.72
CA ASN A 6 -1.39 14.28 -5.57
C ASN A 6 -1.43 12.98 -4.76
N THR A 7 -0.60 12.86 -3.72
CA THR A 7 -0.62 11.72 -2.80
C THR A 7 -1.95 11.66 -2.03
N GLY A 8 -2.47 12.81 -1.59
CA GLY A 8 -3.78 12.89 -0.92
C GLY A 8 -4.94 12.48 -1.82
N GLU A 9 -4.96 12.90 -3.08
CA GLU A 9 -6.00 12.47 -4.02
C GLU A 9 -5.97 10.95 -4.26
N LYS A 10 -4.78 10.39 -4.48
CA LYS A 10 -4.58 8.94 -4.66
C LYS A 10 -4.99 8.14 -3.42
N GLU A 11 -4.69 8.64 -2.22
CA GLU A 11 -5.10 8.04 -0.95
C GLU A 11 -6.63 7.94 -0.86
N GLY A 12 -7.33 9.03 -1.17
CA GLY A 12 -8.79 9.07 -1.13
C GLY A 12 -9.41 8.09 -2.13
N ARG A 13 -8.88 8.04 -3.36
CA ARG A 13 -9.31 7.07 -4.39
C ARG A 13 -9.07 5.62 -3.95
N LEU A 14 -7.89 5.35 -3.36
CA LEU A 14 -7.52 4.00 -2.91
C LEU A 14 -8.45 3.52 -1.80
N ARG A 15 -8.80 4.38 -0.84
CA ARG A 15 -9.75 4.03 0.23
C ARG A 15 -11.20 3.93 -0.25
N GLY A 16 -11.57 4.68 -1.28
CA GLY A 16 -12.87 4.51 -1.95
C GLY A 16 -12.99 3.13 -2.60
N LYS A 17 -11.90 2.62 -3.19
CA LYS A 17 -11.85 1.29 -3.81
C LYS A 17 -11.71 0.16 -2.80
N TYR A 18 -11.00 0.40 -1.70
CA TYR A 18 -10.71 -0.57 -0.66
C TYR A 18 -11.05 -0.01 0.73
N PRO A 19 -12.32 -0.11 1.15
CA PRO A 19 -12.82 0.57 2.37
C PRO A 19 -12.15 0.11 3.67
N THR A 20 -11.51 -1.06 3.66
CA THR A 20 -10.87 -1.65 4.83
C THR A 20 -9.42 -1.18 5.06
N ILE A 21 -8.85 -0.43 4.12
CA ILE A 21 -7.49 0.13 4.24
C ILE A 21 -7.51 1.34 5.18
N ARG A 22 -6.54 1.37 6.10
CA ARG A 22 -6.35 2.51 7.01
C ARG A 22 -5.69 3.66 6.27
N THR A 23 -6.01 4.90 6.66
CA THR A 23 -5.43 6.12 6.09
C THR A 23 -3.91 6.06 5.94
N MET A 24 -3.19 5.62 6.97
CA MET A 24 -1.72 5.55 6.91
C MET A 24 -1.21 4.57 5.85
N ASP A 25 -1.78 3.37 5.77
CA ASP A 25 -1.42 2.37 4.76
C ASP A 25 -1.74 2.89 3.36
N ALA A 26 -2.88 3.57 3.20
CA ALA A 26 -3.27 4.18 1.94
C ALA A 26 -2.33 5.31 1.52
N ILE A 27 -1.87 6.15 2.45
CA ILE A 27 -0.84 7.17 2.19
C ILE A 27 0.46 6.52 1.74
N GLN A 28 0.93 5.48 2.45
CA GLN A 28 2.19 4.79 2.12
C GLN A 28 2.15 4.20 0.71
N ILE A 29 1.06 3.51 0.37
CA ILE A 29 0.84 2.92 -0.96
C ILE A 29 0.74 4.02 -2.02
N SER A 30 0.03 5.10 -1.74
CA SER A 30 -0.15 6.22 -2.66
C SER A 30 1.12 7.05 -2.89
N ALA A 31 2.04 7.04 -1.92
CA ALA A 31 3.34 7.68 -2.03
C ALA A 31 4.38 6.81 -2.76
N ALA A 32 4.19 5.49 -2.81
CA ALA A 32 5.13 4.56 -3.43
C ALA A 32 5.53 4.91 -4.88
N PRO A 33 4.61 5.36 -5.77
CA PRO A 33 4.97 5.77 -7.13
C PRO A 33 5.94 6.95 -7.23
N ASN A 34 6.05 7.77 -6.18
CA ASN A 34 7.02 8.88 -6.12
C ASN A 34 8.42 8.40 -5.68
N THR A 35 8.59 7.09 -5.51
CA THR A 35 9.82 6.44 -5.06
C THR A 35 10.16 5.29 -6.01
N LYS A 36 11.31 4.63 -5.79
CA LYS A 36 11.65 3.37 -6.49
C LYS A 36 11.04 2.13 -5.80
N ALA A 37 10.05 2.30 -4.93
CA ALA A 37 9.39 1.18 -4.25
C ALA A 37 8.39 0.49 -5.18
N ASN A 38 8.71 -0.74 -5.57
CA ASN A 38 7.82 -1.59 -6.38
C ASN A 38 7.00 -2.58 -5.53
N ILE A 39 7.35 -2.73 -4.24
CA ILE A 39 6.78 -3.72 -3.34
C ILE A 39 6.31 -3.05 -2.05
N PHE A 40 5.14 -3.44 -1.58
CA PHE A 40 4.61 -3.12 -0.26
C PHE A 40 4.71 -4.36 0.65
N LEU A 41 5.66 -4.35 1.58
CA LEU A 41 5.86 -5.41 2.57
C LEU A 41 4.98 -5.14 3.79
N THR A 42 4.15 -6.10 4.19
CA THR A 42 3.15 -5.92 5.24
C THR A 42 2.97 -7.19 6.08
N ASN A 43 2.48 -7.02 7.30
CA ASN A 43 1.99 -8.15 8.11
C ASN A 43 0.49 -8.40 7.93
N ASP A 44 -0.22 -7.47 7.29
CA ASP A 44 -1.66 -7.54 7.08
C ASP A 44 -2.01 -8.22 5.75
N ASN A 45 -2.63 -9.40 5.84
CA ASN A 45 -3.09 -10.15 4.68
C ASN A 45 -4.21 -9.45 3.89
N ARG A 46 -4.94 -8.52 4.51
CA ARG A 46 -6.05 -7.80 3.84
C ARG A 46 -5.53 -6.91 2.71
N HIS A 47 -4.26 -6.52 2.72
CA HIS A 47 -3.66 -5.71 1.65
C HIS A 47 -3.46 -6.50 0.35
N LYS A 48 -3.57 -7.84 0.35
CA LYS A 48 -3.46 -8.65 -0.89
C LYS A 48 -4.49 -8.35 -1.96
N GLN A 49 -5.62 -7.72 -1.61
CA GLN A 49 -6.65 -7.30 -2.57
C GLN A 49 -6.23 -6.06 -3.39
N ILE A 50 -5.16 -5.38 -3.00
CA ILE A 50 -4.65 -4.15 -3.63
C ILE A 50 -3.88 -4.53 -4.88
N ASN A 51 -4.23 -3.92 -6.01
CA ASN A 51 -3.64 -4.24 -7.31
C ASN A 51 -2.69 -3.15 -7.82
N GLU A 52 -2.63 -2.01 -7.14
CA GLU A 52 -1.84 -0.82 -7.48
C GLU A 52 -0.35 -0.99 -7.16
N ILE A 53 0.00 -1.93 -6.28
CA ILE A 53 1.38 -2.25 -5.90
C ILE A 53 1.51 -3.74 -5.59
N LYS A 54 2.69 -4.32 -5.84
CA LYS A 54 2.96 -5.72 -5.45
C LYS A 54 2.99 -5.83 -3.94
N VAL A 55 2.06 -6.58 -3.35
CA VAL A 55 2.01 -6.81 -1.91
C VAL A 55 2.73 -8.11 -1.55
N ILE A 56 3.66 -8.04 -0.61
CA ILE A 56 4.28 -9.22 0.02
C ILE A 56 3.85 -9.24 1.48
N VAL A 57 3.29 -10.37 1.93
CA VAL A 57 3.03 -10.58 3.34
C VAL A 57 4.26 -11.22 3.98
N LEU A 58 4.84 -10.56 4.98
CA LEU A 58 6.11 -10.98 5.61
C LEU A 58 6.05 -12.42 6.13
N ARG A 59 4.98 -12.81 6.83
CA ARG A 59 4.83 -14.18 7.36
C ARG A 59 4.77 -15.27 6.28
N GLU A 60 4.38 -14.91 5.06
CA GLU A 60 4.30 -15.84 3.93
C GLU A 60 5.64 -15.87 3.20
N TYR A 61 6.31 -14.74 3.09
CA TYR A 61 7.67 -14.64 2.59
C TYR A 61 8.64 -15.50 3.42
N LEU A 62 8.63 -15.35 4.75
CA LEU A 62 9.50 -16.09 5.67
C LEU A 62 9.22 -17.60 5.74
N LYS A 63 8.06 -18.08 5.26
CA LYS A 63 7.75 -19.51 5.17
C LYS A 63 8.29 -20.16 3.90
N ASN A 64 8.70 -19.35 2.93
CA ASN A 64 9.23 -19.77 1.64
C ASN A 64 10.74 -19.54 1.53
N GLU A 65 11.41 -19.17 2.63
CA GLU A 65 12.88 -19.15 2.82
C GLU A 65 13.31 -20.41 3.60
#